data_AF-A0A1E5IZF7-F1
#
_entry.id   AF-A0A1E5IZF7-F1
#
_cell.length_a   1.000
_cell.length_b   1.000
_cell.length_c   1.000
_cell.angle_alpha   90.00
_cell.angle_beta   90.00
_cell.angle_gamma   90.00
#
_symmetry.space_group_name_H-M   'P 1'
#
loop_
_entity.id
_entity.type
_entity.pdbx_description
1 polymer ?
#
loop_
_entity_poly.entity_id
_entity_poly.type
_entity_poly.pdbx_seq_one_letter_code
_entity_poly.pdbx_strand_id
1 'polypeptide(L)'
;MIESLLTEKVQLGFDIATSATIIGALVSWGWESRRRAQKEQQIGINERARATSLDKVQEILSEFESSFSKLVLAGTKFETPVDRRVKSTDSGLDFSRLSSRIEASDEFLQENIARLEEFREWVDIFYESIQKRRYSLIPVLDSLSDGREFLEAFLKDIEEISQLHNKLGSGWIGLLNEFNSVHLMAKELQENCQEEGFINALIENEDYRRKAFALILDADYCNWVRSFAPNEDKEEFVRLVTANQYDENMKLMFATYVNFSGNIIEKPSELYAQILYMASSEVQSARIECKDVLIKLSALSHKLLANDQNRPLSAIVTEYESDKFFGKNSFIR
;
A
#
# COMPACT_ATOMS: atom_id res chain seq x y z
N MET A 1 17.05 47.86 -94.37
CA MET A 1 18.16 48.15 -93.43
C MET A 1 17.59 48.72 -92.12
N ILE A 2 16.67 47.96 -91.52
CA ILE A 2 16.10 48.17 -90.18
C ILE A 2 15.78 46.73 -89.74
N GLU A 3 16.62 46.14 -88.90
CA GLU A 3 16.40 44.90 -88.12
C GLU A 3 17.75 44.37 -87.64
N SER A 4 18.34 45.01 -86.62
CA SER A 4 19.49 44.44 -85.89
C SER A 4 19.71 45.12 -84.52
N LEU A 5 18.64 45.50 -83.82
CA LEU A 5 18.73 46.15 -82.51
C LEU A 5 17.74 45.59 -81.47
N LEU A 6 17.30 44.33 -81.62
CA LEU A 6 16.36 43.70 -80.68
C LEU A 6 16.69 42.24 -80.34
N THR A 7 17.96 41.90 -80.12
CA THR A 7 18.35 40.54 -79.67
C THR A 7 19.43 40.52 -78.59
N GLU A 8 19.56 41.57 -77.79
CA GLU A 8 20.49 41.60 -76.64
C GLU A 8 19.79 41.92 -75.30
N LYS A 9 18.52 41.52 -75.18
CA LYS A 9 17.73 41.67 -73.93
C LYS A 9 17.12 40.37 -73.40
N VAL A 10 17.37 39.23 -74.06
CA VAL A 10 16.73 37.94 -73.72
C VAL A 10 17.69 36.94 -73.05
N GLN A 11 19.00 37.21 -72.99
CA GLN A 11 19.98 36.30 -72.37
C GLN A 11 20.47 36.74 -70.99
N LEU A 12 20.31 38.01 -70.61
CA LEU A 12 20.62 38.53 -69.26
C LEU A 12 19.56 38.14 -68.20
N GLY A 13 18.33 37.81 -68.62
CA GLY A 13 17.24 37.41 -67.71
C GLY A 13 17.32 35.96 -67.22
N PHE A 14 18.01 35.08 -67.96
CA PHE A 14 18.11 33.66 -67.61
C PHE A 14 19.23 33.42 -66.57
N ASP A 15 20.33 34.17 -66.64
CA ASP A 15 21.47 34.00 -65.73
C ASP A 15 21.22 34.62 -64.34
N ILE A 16 20.50 35.75 -64.27
CA ILE A 16 20.14 36.41 -63.01
C ILE A 16 19.04 35.64 -62.27
N ALA A 17 18.03 35.14 -62.99
CA ALA A 17 16.96 34.35 -62.37
C ALA A 17 17.47 33.00 -61.84
N THR A 18 18.37 32.34 -62.58
CA THR A 18 19.00 31.08 -62.14
C THR A 18 19.94 31.34 -60.96
N SER A 19 20.74 32.41 -60.99
CA SER A 19 21.61 32.81 -59.87
C SER A 19 20.81 33.18 -58.61
N ALA A 20 19.72 33.93 -58.76
CA ALA A 20 18.82 34.26 -57.66
C ALA A 20 18.11 33.01 -57.10
N THR A 21 17.79 32.03 -57.96
CA THR A 21 17.22 30.74 -57.54
C THR A 21 18.24 29.90 -56.79
N ILE A 22 19.50 29.87 -57.23
CA ILE A 22 20.60 29.18 -56.52
C ILE A 22 20.84 29.81 -55.15
N ILE A 23 20.88 31.15 -55.06
CA ILE A 23 21.05 31.86 -53.80
C ILE A 23 19.83 31.65 -52.88
N GLY A 24 18.62 31.73 -53.42
CA GLY A 24 17.38 31.45 -52.68
C GLY A 24 17.31 30.00 -52.17
N ALA A 25 17.73 29.03 -52.98
CA ALA A 25 17.81 27.63 -52.59
C ALA A 25 18.87 27.38 -51.51
N LEU A 26 20.03 28.04 -51.59
CA LEU A 26 21.08 27.96 -50.57
C LEU A 26 20.64 28.56 -49.22
N VAL A 27 19.94 29.70 -49.25
CA VAL A 27 19.39 30.34 -48.03
C VAL A 27 18.27 29.50 -47.43
N SER A 28 17.35 28.99 -48.24
CA SER A 28 16.26 28.12 -47.80
C SER A 28 16.80 26.79 -47.23
N TRP A 29 17.81 26.21 -47.87
CA TRP A 29 18.49 25.01 -47.38
C TRP A 29 19.24 25.27 -46.08
N GLY A 30 19.95 26.40 -45.94
CA GLY A 30 20.60 26.79 -44.69
C GLY A 30 19.62 27.00 -43.54
N TRP A 31 18.45 27.57 -43.82
CA TRP A 31 17.41 27.79 -42.82
C TRP A 31 16.70 26.50 -42.42
N GLU A 32 16.34 25.64 -43.40
CA GLU A 32 15.82 24.31 -43.13
C GLU A 32 16.84 23.42 -42.41
N SER A 33 18.12 23.49 -42.79
CA SER A 33 19.21 22.76 -42.14
C SER A 33 19.39 23.20 -40.68
N ARG A 34 19.36 24.51 -40.39
CA ARG A 34 19.37 25.02 -39.00
C ARG A 34 18.14 24.58 -38.21
N ARG A 35 16.95 24.62 -38.81
CA ARG A 35 15.71 24.18 -38.16
C ARG A 35 15.71 22.65 -37.93
N ARG A 36 16.25 21.86 -38.85
CA ARG A 36 16.44 20.42 -38.69
C ARG A 36 17.48 20.12 -37.61
N ALA A 37 18.62 20.80 -37.61
CA ALA A 37 19.65 20.66 -36.58
C ALA A 37 19.16 21.06 -35.18
N GLN A 38 18.37 22.14 -35.05
CA GLN A 38 17.73 22.50 -33.77
C GLN A 38 16.70 21.46 -33.34
N LYS A 39 15.90 20.93 -34.27
CA LYS A 39 14.98 19.83 -33.99
C LYS A 39 15.72 18.56 -33.58
N GLU A 40 16.79 18.18 -34.26
CA GLU A 40 17.63 17.03 -33.92
C GLU A 40 18.33 17.21 -32.57
N GLN A 41 18.80 18.42 -32.24
CA GLN A 41 19.32 18.73 -30.91
C GLN A 41 18.23 18.63 -29.84
N GLN A 42 17.03 19.16 -30.09
CA GLN A 42 15.89 19.05 -29.17
C GLN A 42 15.45 17.59 -29.00
N ILE A 43 15.39 16.82 -30.08
CA ILE A 43 15.10 15.38 -30.07
C ILE A 43 16.18 14.65 -29.28
N GLY A 44 17.47 14.93 -29.53
CA GLY A 44 18.58 14.32 -28.80
C GLY A 44 18.64 14.71 -27.32
N ILE A 45 18.25 15.94 -26.95
CA ILE A 45 18.11 16.36 -25.55
C ILE A 45 16.94 15.64 -24.88
N ASN A 46 15.81 15.49 -25.58
CA ASN A 46 14.63 14.78 -25.09
C ASN A 46 14.92 13.28 -24.92
N GLU A 47 15.60 12.65 -25.88
CA GLU A 47 16.06 11.26 -25.80
C GLU A 47 17.04 11.04 -24.64
N ARG A 48 18.00 11.95 -24.42
CA ARG A 48 18.93 11.87 -23.27
C ARG A 48 18.22 12.06 -21.94
N ALA A 49 17.35 13.07 -21.83
CA ALA A 49 16.58 13.32 -20.62
C ALA A 49 15.70 12.11 -20.27
N ARG A 50 15.09 11.50 -21.29
CA ARG A 50 14.29 10.29 -21.15
C ARG A 50 15.10 9.07 -20.76
N ALA A 51 16.27 8.85 -21.36
CA ALA A 51 17.16 7.77 -20.96
C ALA A 51 17.57 7.93 -19.49
N THR A 52 17.92 9.15 -19.07
CA THR A 52 18.22 9.44 -17.65
C THR A 52 17.01 9.22 -16.74
N SER A 53 15.79 9.59 -17.17
CA SER A 53 14.56 9.33 -16.41
C SER A 53 14.27 7.83 -16.30
N LEU A 54 14.49 7.08 -17.38
CA LEU A 54 14.33 5.62 -17.39
C LEU A 54 15.33 4.96 -16.45
N ASP A 55 16.62 5.32 -16.51
CA ASP A 55 17.65 4.78 -15.62
C ASP A 55 17.29 5.03 -14.15
N LYS A 56 16.82 6.24 -13.83
CA LYS A 56 16.34 6.57 -12.48
C LYS A 56 15.13 5.74 -12.05
N VAL A 57 14.12 5.58 -12.92
CA VAL A 57 12.94 4.79 -12.62
C VAL A 57 13.30 3.31 -12.42
N GLN A 58 14.22 2.77 -13.22
CA GLN A 58 14.70 1.40 -13.08
C GLN A 58 15.52 1.19 -11.80
N GLU A 59 16.38 2.15 -11.42
CA GLU A 59 17.10 2.12 -10.14
C GLU A 59 16.12 2.10 -8.96
N ILE A 60 15.11 2.97 -8.99
CA ILE A 60 14.09 3.06 -7.94
C ILE A 60 13.25 1.77 -7.88
N LEU A 61 12.85 1.25 -9.05
CA LEU A 61 12.11 -0.01 -9.14
C LEU A 61 12.91 -1.15 -8.52
N SER A 62 14.20 -1.28 -8.85
CA SER A 62 15.08 -2.32 -8.30
C SER A 62 15.25 -2.20 -6.78
N GLU A 63 15.37 -0.97 -6.26
CA GLU A 63 15.40 -0.75 -4.80
C GLU A 63 14.10 -1.22 -4.15
N PHE A 64 12.95 -0.86 -4.71
CA PHE A 64 11.65 -1.21 -4.14
C PHE A 64 11.39 -2.71 -4.24
N GLU A 65 11.78 -3.36 -5.33
CA GLU A 65 11.73 -4.82 -5.47
C GLU A 65 12.55 -5.53 -4.39
N SER A 66 13.73 -5.00 -4.06
CA SER A 66 14.58 -5.55 -2.99
C SER A 66 13.90 -5.45 -1.62
N SER A 67 13.36 -4.28 -1.28
CA SER A 67 12.63 -4.07 -0.03
C SER A 67 11.35 -4.92 0.02
N PHE A 68 10.62 -4.99 -1.10
CA PHE A 68 9.40 -5.78 -1.22
C PHE A 68 9.66 -7.28 -1.05
N SER A 69 10.74 -7.82 -1.62
CA SER A 69 11.11 -9.22 -1.44
C SER A 69 11.30 -9.59 0.04
N LYS A 70 11.91 -8.70 0.82
CA LYS A 70 12.10 -8.89 2.27
C LYS A 70 10.78 -8.79 3.03
N LEU A 71 9.94 -7.83 2.65
CA LEU A 71 8.58 -7.68 3.17
C LEU A 71 7.73 -8.94 2.93
N VAL A 72 7.77 -9.51 1.72
CA VAL A 72 7.09 -10.77 1.38
C VAL A 72 7.59 -11.90 2.28
N LEU A 73 8.91 -12.05 2.42
CA LEU A 73 9.50 -13.08 3.27
C LEU A 73 9.04 -12.95 4.74
N ALA A 74 9.08 -11.74 5.31
CA ALA A 74 8.62 -11.48 6.66
C ALA A 74 7.13 -11.78 6.83
N GLY A 75 6.29 -11.36 5.87
CA GLY A 75 4.86 -11.63 5.87
C GLY A 75 4.58 -13.13 5.84
N THR A 76 5.23 -13.88 4.94
CA THR A 76 5.06 -15.34 4.84
C THR A 76 5.47 -16.06 6.12
N LYS A 77 6.53 -15.61 6.81
CA LYS A 77 6.95 -16.16 8.12
C LYS A 77 5.88 -15.97 9.20
N PHE A 78 5.18 -14.85 9.20
CA PHE A 78 4.09 -14.56 10.14
C PHE A 78 2.81 -15.33 9.80
N GLU A 79 2.36 -15.28 8.56
CA GLU A 79 1.06 -15.82 8.15
C GLU A 79 1.05 -17.35 8.12
N THR A 80 2.12 -17.97 7.61
CA THR A 80 2.19 -19.44 7.46
C THR A 80 1.83 -20.21 8.73
N PRO A 81 2.40 -19.89 9.92
CA PRO A 81 2.03 -20.57 11.16
C PRO A 81 0.59 -20.28 11.62
N VAL A 82 0.02 -19.13 11.27
CA VAL A 82 -1.35 -18.72 11.61
C VAL A 82 -2.36 -19.36 10.66
N ASP A 83 -2.30 -19.04 9.37
CA ASP A 83 -3.29 -19.38 8.35
C ASP A 83 -3.44 -20.88 8.14
N ARG A 84 -2.35 -21.65 8.20
CA ARG A 84 -2.41 -23.12 8.06
C ARG A 84 -3.19 -23.80 9.18
N ARG A 85 -3.44 -23.10 10.28
CA ARG A 85 -4.15 -23.60 11.46
C ARG A 85 -5.57 -23.08 11.58
N VAL A 86 -5.97 -22.13 10.73
CA VAL A 86 -7.36 -21.67 10.65
C VAL A 86 -8.05 -22.37 9.48
N LYS A 87 -9.26 -22.89 9.71
CA LYS A 87 -10.05 -23.54 8.67
C LYS A 87 -11.38 -22.82 8.48
N SER A 88 -11.81 -22.68 7.23
CA SER A 88 -13.20 -22.33 6.94
C SER A 88 -14.08 -23.58 7.08
N THR A 89 -15.19 -23.45 7.80
CA THR A 89 -16.24 -24.45 7.95
C THR A 89 -17.59 -23.83 7.55
N ASP A 90 -18.64 -24.64 7.45
CA ASP A 90 -20.00 -24.16 7.14
C ASP A 90 -20.55 -23.19 8.20
N SER A 91 -20.01 -23.22 9.42
CA SER A 91 -20.40 -22.39 10.55
C SER A 91 -19.50 -21.18 10.77
N GLY A 92 -18.48 -20.95 9.93
CA GLY A 92 -17.54 -19.84 10.05
C GLY A 92 -16.08 -20.28 10.09
N LEU A 93 -15.24 -19.53 10.80
CA LEU A 93 -13.82 -19.85 10.96
C LEU A 93 -13.60 -20.70 12.21
N ASP A 94 -12.88 -21.80 12.04
CA ASP A 94 -12.44 -22.68 13.13
C ASP A 94 -11.00 -22.33 13.55
N PHE A 95 -10.89 -21.82 14.78
CA PHE A 95 -9.64 -21.43 15.42
C PHE A 95 -9.07 -22.51 16.35
N SER A 96 -9.72 -23.67 16.50
CA SER A 96 -9.37 -24.70 17.49
C SER A 96 -7.89 -25.10 17.44
N ARG A 97 -7.36 -25.38 16.24
CA ARG A 97 -5.96 -25.78 16.05
C ARG A 97 -4.94 -24.69 16.38
N LEU A 98 -5.27 -23.43 16.08
CA LEU A 98 -4.40 -22.30 16.41
C LEU A 98 -4.43 -22.04 17.92
N SER A 99 -5.63 -22.07 18.51
CA SER A 99 -5.86 -21.93 19.95
C SER A 99 -5.09 -22.98 20.75
N SER A 100 -5.20 -24.27 20.39
CA SER A 100 -4.45 -25.34 21.05
C SER A 100 -2.93 -25.17 20.92
N ARG A 101 -2.45 -24.58 19.82
CA ARG A 101 -1.00 -24.33 19.66
C ARG A 101 -0.52 -23.20 20.56
N ILE A 102 -1.31 -22.13 20.70
CA ILE A 102 -1.04 -21.01 21.59
C ILE A 102 -1.03 -21.50 23.05
N GLU A 103 -2.06 -22.26 23.44
CA GLU A 103 -2.18 -22.82 24.80
C GLU A 103 -1.02 -23.75 25.15
N ALA A 104 -0.52 -24.53 24.20
CA ALA A 104 0.58 -25.45 24.42
C ALA A 104 1.98 -24.78 24.43
N SER A 105 2.10 -23.51 24.06
CA SER A 105 3.41 -22.87 23.84
C SER A 105 3.33 -21.34 23.90
N ASP A 106 3.66 -20.77 25.06
CA ASP A 106 3.78 -19.31 25.22
C ASP A 106 4.82 -18.71 24.24
N GLU A 107 5.90 -19.45 23.97
CA GLU A 107 6.92 -19.08 22.97
C GLU A 107 6.32 -18.89 21.58
N PHE A 108 5.33 -19.70 21.18
CA PHE A 108 4.67 -19.55 19.88
C PHE A 108 3.97 -18.19 19.76
N LEU A 109 3.29 -17.71 20.81
CA LEU A 109 2.65 -16.40 20.78
C LEU A 109 3.69 -15.28 20.64
N GLN A 110 4.74 -15.32 21.47
CA GLN A 110 5.81 -14.31 21.45
C GLN A 110 6.56 -14.28 20.11
N GLU A 111 6.85 -15.45 19.53
CA GLU A 111 7.44 -15.55 18.20
C GLU A 111 6.57 -14.90 17.11
N ASN A 112 5.24 -15.07 17.17
CA ASN A 112 4.35 -14.48 16.17
C ASN A 112 4.21 -12.97 16.35
N ILE A 113 4.22 -12.46 17.59
CA ILE A 113 4.29 -11.01 17.86
C ILE A 113 5.58 -10.44 17.25
N ALA A 114 6.73 -11.05 17.53
CA ALA A 114 8.02 -10.61 16.98
C ALA A 114 8.08 -10.66 15.44
N ARG A 115 7.46 -11.68 14.82
CA ARG A 115 7.34 -11.77 13.34
C ARG A 115 6.44 -10.68 12.76
N LEU A 116 5.37 -10.30 13.46
CA LEU A 116 4.50 -9.20 13.05
C LEU A 116 5.23 -7.85 13.16
N GLU A 117 6.03 -7.66 14.21
CA GLU A 117 6.94 -6.52 14.35
C GLU A 117 7.98 -6.47 13.22
N GLU A 118 8.67 -7.58 12.93
CA GLU A 118 9.61 -7.69 11.80
C GLU A 118 8.92 -7.29 10.48
N PHE A 119 7.68 -7.76 10.25
CA PHE A 119 6.93 -7.38 9.06
C PHE A 119 6.63 -5.88 9.01
N ARG A 120 6.18 -5.29 10.12
CA ARG A 120 5.91 -3.85 10.22
C ARG A 120 7.17 -3.03 9.91
N GLU A 121 8.33 -3.43 10.41
CA GLU A 121 9.61 -2.76 10.11
C GLU A 121 9.90 -2.77 8.61
N TRP A 122 9.62 -3.88 7.91
CA TRP A 122 9.78 -3.92 6.45
C TRP A 122 8.77 -3.04 5.70
N VAL A 123 7.54 -2.90 6.20
CA VAL A 123 6.57 -1.93 5.66
C VAL A 123 7.09 -0.50 5.84
N ASP A 124 7.65 -0.17 7.00
CA ASP A 124 8.25 1.14 7.27
C ASP A 124 9.45 1.42 6.34
N ILE A 125 10.36 0.47 6.18
CA ILE A 125 11.50 0.58 5.25
C ILE A 125 11.01 0.82 3.82
N PHE A 126 10.00 0.08 3.37
CA PHE A 126 9.41 0.26 2.04
C PHE A 126 8.78 1.64 1.87
N TYR A 127 8.00 2.08 2.87
CA TYR A 127 7.40 3.41 2.91
C TYR A 127 8.45 4.53 2.88
N GLU A 128 9.51 4.43 3.67
CA GLU A 128 10.61 5.40 3.66
C GLU A 128 11.32 5.46 2.31
N SER A 129 11.56 4.31 1.66
CA SER A 129 12.13 4.28 0.31
C SER A 129 11.24 5.05 -0.67
N ILE A 130 9.92 4.89 -0.60
CA ILE A 130 9.00 5.69 -1.43
C ILE A 130 9.12 7.18 -1.13
N GLN A 131 9.09 7.56 0.14
CA GLN A 131 9.18 8.96 0.56
C GLN A 131 10.48 9.63 0.12
N LYS A 132 11.60 8.90 0.13
CA LYS A 132 12.90 9.38 -0.36
C LYS A 132 12.89 9.56 -1.87
N ARG A 133 12.33 8.60 -2.61
CA ARG A 133 12.40 8.58 -4.08
C ARG A 133 11.32 9.44 -4.76
N ARG A 134 10.30 9.92 -4.04
CA ARG A 134 9.28 10.84 -4.58
C ARG A 134 9.88 12.09 -5.24
N TYR A 135 10.96 12.65 -4.70
CA TYR A 135 11.63 13.83 -5.26
C TYR A 135 12.29 13.57 -6.62
N SER A 136 12.59 12.31 -6.92
CA SER A 136 13.11 11.87 -8.21
C SER A 136 11.99 11.45 -9.17
N LEU A 137 10.90 10.87 -8.65
CA LEU A 137 9.77 10.39 -9.45
C LEU A 137 8.84 11.51 -9.93
N ILE A 138 8.52 12.47 -9.05
CA ILE A 138 7.57 13.55 -9.37
C ILE A 138 7.97 14.32 -10.64
N PRO A 139 9.24 14.76 -10.82
CA PRO A 139 9.64 15.45 -12.05
C PRO A 139 9.52 14.59 -13.31
N VAL A 140 9.73 13.27 -13.19
CA VAL A 140 9.57 12.34 -14.31
C VAL A 140 8.10 12.24 -14.69
N LEU A 141 7.21 12.12 -13.70
CA LEU A 141 5.77 12.06 -13.92
C LEU A 141 5.23 13.37 -14.50
N ASP A 142 5.64 14.53 -13.99
CA ASP A 142 5.20 15.83 -14.49
C ASP A 142 5.59 16.08 -15.96
N SER A 143 6.62 15.38 -16.46
CA SER A 143 7.04 15.43 -17.86
C SER A 143 6.17 14.62 -18.83
N LEU A 144 5.27 13.75 -18.32
CA LEU A 144 4.37 12.91 -19.12
C LEU A 144 3.01 13.58 -19.30
N SER A 145 2.42 13.43 -20.49
CA SER A 145 1.12 14.03 -20.85
C SER A 145 -0.04 13.58 -19.95
N ASP A 146 0.04 12.39 -19.37
CA ASP A 146 -0.93 11.74 -18.48
C ASP A 146 -0.36 11.51 -17.07
N GLY A 147 0.79 12.12 -16.74
CA GLY A 147 1.49 11.84 -15.49
C GLY A 147 0.84 12.39 -14.23
N ARG A 148 -0.09 13.35 -14.34
CA ARG A 148 -0.81 13.91 -13.19
C ARG A 148 -1.77 12.90 -12.54
N GLU A 149 -2.55 12.18 -13.35
CA GLU A 149 -3.46 11.13 -12.85
C GLU A 149 -2.68 10.01 -12.15
N PHE A 150 -1.54 9.63 -12.72
CA PHE A 150 -0.64 8.66 -12.08
C PHE A 150 -0.03 9.19 -10.79
N LEU A 151 0.38 10.47 -10.74
CA LEU A 151 0.91 11.07 -9.54
C LEU A 151 -0.12 11.08 -8.41
N GLU A 152 -1.37 11.42 -8.70
CA GLU A 152 -2.46 11.36 -7.72
C GLU A 152 -2.68 9.93 -7.20
N ALA A 153 -2.71 8.94 -8.08
CA ALA A 153 -2.80 7.53 -7.69
C ALA A 153 -1.61 7.08 -6.84
N PHE A 154 -0.39 7.46 -7.23
CA PHE A 154 0.84 7.11 -6.51
C PHE A 154 0.90 7.76 -5.11
N LEU A 155 0.45 9.00 -4.97
CA LEU A 155 0.35 9.66 -3.67
C LEU A 155 -0.72 9.00 -2.78
N LYS A 156 -1.80 8.51 -3.37
CA LYS A 156 -2.82 7.74 -2.65
C LYS A 156 -2.25 6.42 -2.12
N ASP A 157 -1.49 5.68 -2.92
CA ASP A 157 -0.86 4.43 -2.48
C ASP A 157 0.10 4.65 -1.31
N ILE A 158 0.85 5.77 -1.34
CA ILE A 158 1.76 6.16 -0.24
C ILE A 158 0.98 6.37 1.05
N GLU A 159 -0.15 7.06 0.98
CA GLU A 159 -1.02 7.30 2.13
C GLU A 159 -1.60 5.99 2.66
N GLU A 160 -2.06 5.11 1.77
CA GLU A 160 -2.59 3.79 2.12
C GLU A 160 -1.53 2.92 2.81
N ILE A 161 -0.30 2.90 2.31
CA ILE A 161 0.83 2.20 2.96
C ILE A 161 1.13 2.80 4.34
N SER A 162 1.05 4.13 4.50
CA SER A 162 1.25 4.78 5.80
C SER A 162 0.16 4.38 6.81
N GLN A 163 -1.09 4.34 6.37
CA GLN A 163 -2.21 3.90 7.19
C GLN A 163 -2.07 2.43 7.60
N LEU A 164 -1.63 1.56 6.69
CA LEU A 164 -1.33 0.16 6.97
C LEU A 164 -0.19 -0.01 7.98
N HIS A 165 0.89 0.77 7.85
CA HIS A 165 1.97 0.78 8.84
C HIS A 165 1.45 1.11 10.25
N ASN A 166 0.61 2.14 10.36
CA ASN A 166 0.02 2.55 11.65
C ASN A 166 -0.92 1.46 12.19
N LYS A 167 -1.77 0.89 11.33
CA LYS A 167 -2.71 -0.17 11.69
C LYS A 167 -2.02 -1.46 12.14
N LEU A 168 -0.86 -1.80 11.58
CA LEU A 168 -0.02 -2.91 12.06
C LEU A 168 0.59 -2.59 13.44
N GLY A 169 1.09 -1.36 13.61
CA GLY A 169 1.73 -0.88 14.84
C GLY A 169 0.77 -0.65 16.00
N SER A 170 0.08 0.49 16.00
CA SER A 170 -0.84 0.86 17.10
C SER A 170 -2.08 -0.01 17.13
N GLY A 171 -2.52 -0.53 15.98
CA GLY A 171 -3.67 -1.43 15.90
C GLY A 171 -3.34 -2.85 16.37
N TRP A 172 -2.77 -3.70 15.51
CA TRP A 172 -2.68 -5.14 15.81
C TRP A 172 -1.62 -5.51 16.86
N ILE A 173 -0.43 -4.92 16.79
CA ILE A 173 0.62 -5.17 17.79
C ILE A 173 0.22 -4.56 19.14
N GLY A 174 -0.35 -3.35 19.14
CA GLY A 174 -0.95 -2.72 20.31
C GLY A 174 -2.00 -3.61 20.96
N LEU A 175 -2.98 -4.07 20.18
CA LEU A 175 -4.04 -4.97 20.64
C LEU A 175 -3.50 -6.26 21.25
N LEU A 176 -2.54 -6.93 20.60
CA LEU A 176 -1.94 -8.16 21.14
C LEU A 176 -1.28 -7.93 22.50
N ASN A 177 -0.54 -6.84 22.64
CA ASN A 177 0.18 -6.50 23.88
C ASN A 177 -0.77 -6.10 25.01
N GLU A 178 -1.76 -5.26 24.71
CA GLU A 178 -2.77 -4.83 25.68
C GLU A 178 -3.67 -6.00 26.11
N PHE A 179 -4.14 -6.80 25.14
CA PHE A 179 -4.91 -8.01 25.43
C PHE A 179 -4.10 -8.98 26.30
N ASN A 180 -2.81 -9.18 26.00
CA ASN A 180 -1.93 -10.00 26.82
C ASN A 180 -1.84 -9.48 28.26
N SER A 181 -1.75 -8.16 28.46
CA SER A 181 -1.75 -7.55 29.78
C SER A 181 -3.06 -7.80 30.55
N VAL A 182 -4.20 -7.71 29.87
CA VAL A 182 -5.52 -7.95 30.47
C VAL A 182 -5.73 -9.42 30.80
N HIS A 183 -5.34 -10.33 29.90
CA HIS A 183 -5.42 -11.76 30.12
C HIS A 183 -4.55 -12.24 31.29
N LEU A 184 -3.29 -11.78 31.38
CA LEU A 184 -2.41 -12.12 32.50
C LEU A 184 -2.96 -11.65 33.84
N MET A 185 -3.57 -10.46 33.88
CA MET A 185 -4.23 -9.94 35.08
C MET A 185 -5.46 -10.77 35.46
N ALA A 186 -6.28 -11.18 34.49
CA ALA A 186 -7.40 -12.07 34.74
C ALA A 186 -6.94 -13.42 35.31
N LYS A 187 -5.87 -14.00 34.74
CA LYS A 187 -5.27 -15.24 35.20
C LYS A 187 -4.73 -15.13 36.63
N GLU A 188 -4.00 -14.06 36.95
CA GLU A 188 -3.48 -13.80 38.30
C GLU A 188 -4.62 -13.67 39.33
N LEU A 189 -5.71 -12.99 38.97
CA LEU A 189 -6.89 -12.89 39.83
C LEU A 189 -7.59 -14.23 40.01
N GLN A 190 -7.61 -15.08 38.97
CA GLN A 190 -8.20 -16.42 39.01
C GLN A 190 -7.44 -17.34 39.97
N GLU A 191 -6.11 -17.31 39.94
CA GLU A 191 -5.25 -18.10 40.82
C GLU A 191 -5.41 -17.72 42.30
N ASN A 192 -5.86 -16.48 42.58
CA ASN A 192 -6.01 -15.92 43.92
C ASN A 192 -7.46 -15.92 44.47
N CYS A 193 -8.47 -16.32 43.68
CA CYS A 193 -9.88 -16.32 44.07
C CYS A 193 -10.45 -17.75 44.19
N GLN A 194 -11.44 -17.95 45.08
CA GLN A 194 -12.25 -19.18 45.04
C GLN A 194 -13.17 -19.16 43.81
N GLU A 195 -13.36 -20.32 43.15
CA GLU A 195 -14.07 -20.44 41.86
C GLU A 195 -15.49 -19.83 41.88
N GLU A 196 -16.23 -19.97 42.98
CA GLU A 196 -17.56 -19.39 43.17
C GLU A 196 -17.47 -17.88 43.47
N GLY A 197 -17.35 -17.08 42.41
CA GLY A 197 -17.38 -15.61 42.51
C GLY A 197 -16.27 -14.89 41.72
N PHE A 198 -15.37 -15.64 41.08
CA PHE A 198 -14.26 -15.06 40.32
C PHE A 198 -14.70 -14.06 39.25
N ILE A 199 -15.75 -14.35 38.47
CA ILE A 199 -16.26 -13.43 37.43
C ILE A 199 -16.68 -12.09 38.04
N ASN A 200 -17.40 -12.10 39.17
CA ASN A 200 -17.79 -10.87 39.85
C ASN A 200 -16.58 -10.13 40.40
N ALA A 201 -15.63 -10.85 41.02
CA ALA A 201 -14.39 -10.27 41.51
C ALA A 201 -13.55 -9.62 40.39
N LEU A 202 -13.53 -10.23 39.20
CA LEU A 202 -12.85 -9.70 38.02
C LEU A 202 -13.54 -8.43 37.51
N ILE A 203 -14.88 -8.46 37.39
CA ILE A 203 -15.69 -7.33 36.92
C ILE A 203 -15.61 -6.12 37.87
N GLU A 204 -15.51 -6.38 39.17
CA GLU A 204 -15.41 -5.35 40.21
C GLU A 204 -13.98 -4.83 40.40
N ASN A 205 -12.97 -5.56 39.91
CA ASN A 205 -11.58 -5.13 40.00
C ASN A 205 -11.34 -3.86 39.16
N GLU A 206 -10.99 -2.75 39.82
CA GLU A 206 -10.89 -1.45 39.16
C GLU A 206 -9.79 -1.38 38.09
N ASP A 207 -8.65 -2.04 38.33
CA ASP A 207 -7.53 -2.06 37.40
C ASP A 207 -7.85 -2.88 36.15
N TYR A 208 -8.44 -4.06 36.34
CA TYR A 208 -8.92 -4.88 35.24
C TYR A 208 -9.99 -4.13 34.43
N ARG A 209 -11.00 -3.58 35.09
CA ARG A 209 -12.07 -2.80 34.46
C ARG A 209 -11.51 -1.66 33.63
N ARG A 210 -10.55 -0.90 34.17
CA ARG A 210 -9.89 0.21 33.45
C ARG A 210 -9.19 -0.28 32.17
N LYS A 211 -8.40 -1.35 32.25
CA LYS A 211 -7.69 -1.88 31.07
C LYS A 211 -8.63 -2.52 30.05
N ALA A 212 -9.66 -3.22 30.50
CA ALA A 212 -10.66 -3.81 29.63
C ALA A 212 -11.44 -2.73 28.87
N PHE A 213 -11.85 -1.65 29.54
CA PHE A 213 -12.49 -0.52 28.84
C PHE A 213 -11.54 0.22 27.91
N ALA A 214 -10.24 0.30 28.22
CA ALA A 214 -9.27 0.85 27.28
C ALA A 214 -9.26 0.06 25.96
N LEU A 215 -9.28 -1.27 26.03
CA LEU A 215 -9.42 -2.13 24.84
C LEU A 215 -10.76 -1.96 24.13
N ILE A 216 -11.87 -1.96 24.89
CA ILE A 216 -13.22 -1.97 24.32
C ILE A 216 -13.56 -0.66 23.61
N LEU A 217 -13.09 0.46 24.15
CA LEU A 217 -13.41 1.80 23.66
C LEU A 217 -12.40 2.31 22.63
N ASP A 218 -11.34 1.55 22.34
CA ASP A 218 -10.40 1.90 21.29
C ASP A 218 -11.01 1.67 19.89
N ALA A 219 -11.04 2.73 19.09
CA ALA A 219 -11.55 2.69 17.73
C ALA A 219 -10.71 1.77 16.82
N ASP A 220 -9.40 1.66 17.05
CA ASP A 220 -8.52 0.82 16.24
C ASP A 220 -8.83 -0.68 16.45
N TYR A 221 -9.37 -1.05 17.62
CA TYR A 221 -9.71 -2.43 17.97
C TYR A 221 -11.18 -2.79 17.68
N CYS A 222 -11.99 -1.82 17.29
CA CYS A 222 -13.44 -1.93 17.18
C CYS A 222 -13.90 -3.12 16.31
N ASN A 223 -13.19 -3.40 15.20
CA ASN A 223 -13.51 -4.52 14.30
C ASN A 223 -13.47 -5.89 14.98
N TRP A 224 -12.58 -6.07 15.96
CA TRP A 224 -12.47 -7.28 16.75
C TRP A 224 -13.44 -7.21 17.96
N VAL A 225 -13.45 -6.08 18.67
CA VAL A 225 -14.27 -5.90 19.88
C VAL A 225 -15.77 -6.02 19.62
N ARG A 226 -16.25 -5.63 18.44
CA ARG A 226 -17.67 -5.78 18.05
C ARG A 226 -18.19 -7.22 18.19
N SER A 227 -17.31 -8.22 18.19
CA SER A 227 -17.69 -9.63 18.39
C SER A 227 -18.26 -9.89 19.79
N PHE A 228 -17.90 -9.07 20.78
CA PHE A 228 -18.38 -9.15 22.16
C PHE A 228 -19.67 -8.35 22.39
N ALA A 229 -20.07 -7.49 21.47
CA ALA A 229 -21.33 -6.77 21.57
C ALA A 229 -22.53 -7.72 21.33
N PRO A 230 -23.68 -7.50 22.00
CA PRO A 230 -24.93 -8.19 21.70
C PRO A 230 -25.26 -8.15 20.20
N ASN A 231 -25.74 -9.26 19.63
CA ASN A 231 -25.87 -9.43 18.18
C ASN A 231 -26.75 -8.35 17.52
N GLU A 232 -27.83 -7.98 18.19
CA GLU A 232 -28.79 -6.95 17.79
C GLU A 232 -28.20 -5.53 17.80
N ASP A 233 -27.15 -5.29 18.59
CA ASP A 233 -26.61 -3.95 18.86
C ASP A 233 -25.18 -3.76 18.31
N LYS A 234 -24.67 -4.70 17.50
CA LYS A 234 -23.30 -4.64 16.95
C LYS A 234 -23.01 -3.37 16.16
N GLU A 235 -23.93 -2.95 15.30
CA GLU A 235 -23.76 -1.74 14.49
C GLU A 235 -23.83 -0.46 15.34
N GLU A 236 -24.70 -0.45 16.35
CA GLU A 236 -24.79 0.67 17.30
C GLU A 236 -23.52 0.77 18.15
N PHE A 237 -22.96 -0.37 18.59
CA PHE A 237 -21.68 -0.40 19.29
C PHE A 237 -20.57 0.23 18.43
N VAL A 238 -20.45 -0.17 17.16
CA VAL A 238 -19.44 0.38 16.23
C VAL A 238 -19.63 1.88 16.06
N ARG A 239 -20.88 2.34 15.86
CA ARG A 239 -21.20 3.78 15.74
C ARG A 239 -20.74 4.56 16.97
N LEU A 240 -21.05 4.07 18.17
CA LEU A 240 -20.75 4.76 19.43
C LEU A 240 -19.24 4.85 19.69
N VAL A 241 -18.50 3.76 19.45
CA VAL A 241 -17.04 3.74 19.65
C VAL A 241 -16.34 4.65 18.63
N THR A 242 -16.67 4.51 17.34
CA THR A 242 -16.05 5.32 16.28
C THR A 242 -16.37 6.81 16.37
N ALA A 243 -17.55 7.18 16.88
CA ALA A 243 -17.93 8.57 17.13
C ALA A 243 -17.46 9.13 18.48
N ASN A 244 -16.81 8.31 19.33
CA ASN A 244 -16.44 8.66 20.70
C ASN A 244 -17.64 9.12 21.55
N GLN A 245 -18.77 8.42 21.41
CA GLN A 245 -20.08 8.72 22.03
C GLN A 245 -20.55 7.61 22.98
N TYR A 246 -19.63 6.82 23.56
CA TYR A 246 -19.95 5.66 24.39
C TYR A 246 -20.90 5.95 25.58
N ASP A 247 -20.89 7.18 26.11
CA ASP A 247 -21.77 7.61 27.20
C ASP A 247 -23.26 7.62 26.83
N GLU A 248 -23.60 7.66 25.54
CA GLU A 248 -24.99 7.64 25.04
C GLU A 248 -25.69 6.30 25.36
N ASN A 249 -24.94 5.21 25.49
CA ASN A 249 -25.49 3.89 25.79
C ASN A 249 -24.57 3.06 26.70
N MET A 250 -24.42 3.52 27.95
CA MET A 250 -23.63 2.85 28.98
C MET A 250 -24.06 1.40 29.24
N LYS A 251 -25.34 1.05 29.02
CA LYS A 251 -25.83 -0.33 29.16
C LYS A 251 -25.22 -1.26 28.12
N LEU A 252 -25.15 -0.81 26.87
CA LEU A 252 -24.50 -1.56 25.80
C LEU A 252 -23.00 -1.71 26.07
N MET A 253 -22.32 -0.63 26.48
CA MET A 253 -20.89 -0.68 26.81
C MET A 253 -20.62 -1.68 27.95
N PHE A 254 -21.45 -1.66 28.99
CA PHE A 254 -21.32 -2.60 30.10
C PHE A 254 -21.63 -4.05 29.69
N ALA A 255 -22.63 -4.28 28.84
CA ALA A 255 -22.93 -5.61 28.31
C ALA A 255 -21.76 -6.17 27.49
N THR A 256 -21.17 -5.35 26.60
CA THR A 256 -19.96 -5.70 25.85
C THR A 256 -18.80 -6.02 26.79
N TYR A 257 -18.60 -5.22 27.84
CA TYR A 257 -17.58 -5.48 28.86
C TYR A 257 -17.78 -6.82 29.56
N VAL A 258 -19.00 -7.14 30.00
CA VAL A 258 -19.29 -8.44 30.64
C VAL A 258 -19.02 -9.61 29.68
N ASN A 259 -19.45 -9.51 28.42
CA ASN A 259 -19.20 -10.53 27.41
C ASN A 259 -17.71 -10.71 27.13
N PHE A 260 -16.97 -9.60 27.00
CA PHE A 260 -15.53 -9.60 26.83
C PHE A 260 -14.82 -10.30 27.99
N SER A 261 -15.19 -9.96 29.23
CA SER A 261 -14.65 -10.60 30.43
C SER A 261 -14.95 -12.09 30.50
N GLY A 262 -16.17 -12.50 30.16
CA GLY A 262 -16.52 -13.92 30.08
C GLY A 262 -15.66 -14.69 29.07
N ASN A 263 -15.47 -14.12 27.87
CA ASN A 263 -14.67 -14.77 26.83
C ASN A 263 -13.17 -14.86 27.18
N ILE A 264 -12.61 -13.86 27.89
CA ILE A 264 -11.23 -13.93 28.38
C ILE A 264 -11.02 -15.11 29.32
N ILE A 265 -12.01 -15.43 30.15
CA ILE A 265 -11.92 -16.52 31.12
C ILE A 265 -12.12 -17.86 30.42
N GLU A 266 -13.15 -17.95 29.56
CA GLU A 266 -13.54 -19.22 28.96
C GLU A 266 -12.58 -19.67 27.85
N LYS A 267 -12.10 -18.73 27.02
CA LYS A 267 -11.41 -19.05 25.75
C LYS A 267 -10.29 -18.05 25.38
N PRO A 268 -9.33 -17.75 26.28
CA PRO A 268 -8.29 -16.75 26.01
C PRO A 268 -7.44 -17.08 24.77
N SER A 269 -7.08 -18.35 24.57
CA SER A 269 -6.30 -18.81 23.42
C SER A 269 -7.03 -18.60 22.09
N GLU A 270 -8.36 -18.69 22.09
CA GLU A 270 -9.18 -18.44 20.90
C GLU A 270 -9.18 -16.95 20.54
N LEU A 271 -9.20 -16.07 21.55
CA LEU A 271 -9.10 -14.63 21.36
C LEU A 271 -7.75 -14.22 20.76
N TYR A 272 -6.62 -14.75 21.24
CA TYR A 272 -5.33 -14.55 20.57
C TYR A 272 -5.34 -15.06 19.13
N ALA A 273 -5.93 -16.24 18.89
CA ALA A 273 -6.02 -16.82 17.56
C ALA A 273 -6.80 -15.93 16.58
N GLN A 274 -7.90 -15.32 17.03
CA GLN A 274 -8.68 -14.36 16.25
C GLN A 274 -7.85 -13.11 15.91
N ILE A 275 -7.18 -12.51 16.91
CA ILE A 275 -6.35 -11.31 16.70
C ILE A 275 -5.22 -11.59 15.70
N LEU A 276 -4.49 -12.70 15.87
CA LEU A 276 -3.41 -13.10 14.95
C LEU A 276 -3.92 -13.34 13.52
N TYR A 277 -5.09 -13.94 13.37
CA TYR A 277 -5.68 -14.17 12.05
C TYR A 277 -6.15 -12.88 11.39
N MET A 278 -6.75 -11.94 12.13
CA MET A 278 -7.10 -10.64 11.59
C MET A 278 -5.86 -9.84 11.19
N ALA A 279 -4.80 -9.87 12.01
CA ALA A 279 -3.51 -9.30 11.65
C ALA A 279 -2.93 -9.95 10.38
N SER A 280 -3.09 -11.26 10.19
CA SER A 280 -2.68 -11.98 8.97
C SER A 280 -3.35 -11.41 7.72
N SER A 281 -4.66 -11.15 7.77
CA SER A 281 -5.37 -10.49 6.66
C SER A 281 -4.79 -9.11 6.33
N GLU A 282 -4.29 -8.39 7.32
CA GLU A 282 -3.78 -7.03 7.17
C GLU A 282 -2.34 -7.02 6.65
N VAL A 283 -1.55 -8.04 6.99
CA VAL A 283 -0.28 -8.36 6.34
C VAL A 283 -0.48 -8.62 4.84
N GLN A 284 -1.53 -9.35 4.47
CA GLN A 284 -1.88 -9.58 3.07
C GLN A 284 -2.25 -8.27 2.36
N SER A 285 -3.11 -7.44 2.97
CA SER A 285 -3.47 -6.13 2.44
C SER A 285 -2.25 -5.24 2.23
N ALA A 286 -1.33 -5.18 3.21
CA ALA A 286 -0.10 -4.41 3.09
C ALA A 286 0.78 -4.87 1.93
N ARG A 287 0.89 -6.18 1.68
CA ARG A 287 1.61 -6.70 0.52
C ARG A 287 0.94 -6.34 -0.80
N ILE A 288 -0.39 -6.34 -0.85
CA ILE A 288 -1.14 -5.97 -2.06
C ILE A 288 -0.86 -4.51 -2.42
N GLU A 289 -0.92 -3.59 -1.45
CA GLU A 289 -0.66 -2.16 -1.74
C GLU A 289 0.81 -1.91 -2.10
N CYS A 290 1.75 -2.57 -1.43
CA CYS A 290 3.18 -2.46 -1.81
C CYS A 290 3.44 -3.04 -3.22
N LYS A 291 2.76 -4.14 -3.60
CA LYS A 291 2.84 -4.69 -4.95
C LYS A 291 2.27 -3.73 -5.99
N ASP A 292 1.18 -3.04 -5.67
CA ASP A 292 0.54 -2.10 -6.59
C ASP A 292 1.49 -0.97 -7.00
N VAL A 293 2.26 -0.44 -6.04
CA VAL A 293 3.34 0.53 -6.31
C VAL A 293 4.37 -0.03 -7.32
N LEU A 294 4.78 -1.28 -7.18
CA LEU A 294 5.72 -1.92 -8.10
C LEU A 294 5.12 -2.11 -9.50
N ILE A 295 3.85 -2.49 -9.60
CA ILE A 295 3.12 -2.64 -10.85
C ILE A 295 3.08 -1.29 -11.58
N LYS A 296 2.73 -0.22 -10.85
CA LYS A 296 2.67 1.16 -11.36
C LYS A 296 4.04 1.65 -11.84
N LEU A 297 5.11 1.41 -11.09
CA LEU A 297 6.48 1.76 -11.51
C LEU A 297 6.95 0.93 -12.72
N SER A 298 6.57 -0.34 -12.79
CA SER A 298 6.85 -1.20 -13.95
C SER A 298 6.14 -0.70 -15.20
N ALA A 299 4.89 -0.23 -15.07
CA ALA A 299 4.14 0.40 -16.16
C ALA A 299 4.79 1.72 -16.61
N LEU A 300 5.28 2.53 -15.66
CA LEU A 300 6.03 3.75 -15.96
C LEU A 300 7.32 3.45 -16.72
N SER A 301 8.08 2.46 -16.29
CA SER A 301 9.28 1.97 -16.98
C SER A 301 8.96 1.52 -18.41
N HIS A 302 7.89 0.74 -18.60
CA HIS A 302 7.41 0.35 -19.93
C HIS A 302 7.09 1.58 -20.79
N LYS A 303 6.29 2.53 -20.28
CA LYS A 303 5.90 3.74 -21.00
C LYS A 303 7.11 4.56 -21.46
N LEU A 304 8.13 4.66 -20.58
CA LEU A 304 9.40 5.30 -20.89
C LEU A 304 10.25 4.50 -21.89
N LEU A 305 10.12 3.18 -21.98
CA LEU A 305 10.80 2.36 -23.00
C LEU A 305 10.10 2.40 -24.38
N ALA A 306 8.78 2.22 -24.41
CA ALA A 306 8.03 1.95 -25.64
C ALA A 306 7.89 3.16 -26.58
N ASN A 307 8.05 4.38 -26.06
CA ASN A 307 7.90 5.62 -26.84
C ASN A 307 6.55 5.76 -27.56
N ASP A 308 5.53 5.06 -27.07
CA ASP A 308 4.18 5.16 -27.59
C ASP A 308 3.41 6.24 -26.83
N GLN A 309 3.18 7.38 -27.49
CA GLN A 309 2.34 8.45 -26.92
C GLN A 309 0.84 8.13 -27.02
N ASN A 310 0.43 7.17 -27.86
CA ASN A 310 -0.99 6.88 -28.10
C ASN A 310 -1.59 5.97 -27.02
N ARG A 311 -0.77 5.16 -26.34
CA ARG A 311 -1.22 4.28 -25.28
C ARG A 311 -1.10 4.95 -23.91
N PRO A 312 -2.20 5.30 -23.21
CA PRO A 312 -2.11 5.93 -21.90
C PRO A 312 -1.48 5.00 -20.85
N LEU A 313 -0.78 5.57 -19.88
CA LEU A 313 -0.11 4.87 -18.78
C LEU A 313 -1.11 4.07 -17.95
N SER A 314 -2.31 4.62 -17.70
CA SER A 314 -3.40 3.91 -17.01
C SER A 314 -3.78 2.60 -17.69
N ALA A 315 -3.81 2.56 -19.03
CA ALA A 315 -4.09 1.33 -19.76
C ALA A 315 -2.95 0.29 -19.70
N ILE A 316 -1.72 0.71 -19.40
CA ILE A 316 -0.60 -0.21 -19.14
C ILE A 316 -0.71 -0.74 -17.71
N VAL A 317 -1.02 0.13 -16.74
CA VAL A 317 -1.26 -0.27 -15.33
C VAL A 317 -2.36 -1.32 -15.24
N THR A 318 -3.53 -1.08 -15.83
CA THR A 318 -4.63 -2.05 -15.81
C THR A 318 -4.28 -3.38 -16.49
N GLU A 319 -3.47 -3.37 -17.55
CA GLU A 319 -2.97 -4.61 -18.16
C GLU A 319 -2.08 -5.37 -17.16
N TYR A 320 -1.16 -4.67 -16.50
CA TYR A 320 -0.21 -5.27 -15.56
C TYR A 320 -0.86 -5.73 -14.26
N GLU A 321 -1.92 -5.06 -13.78
CA GLU A 321 -2.75 -5.47 -12.65
C GLU A 321 -3.53 -6.77 -12.92
N SER A 322 -3.76 -7.13 -14.18
CA SER A 322 -4.52 -8.33 -14.52
C SER A 322 -3.75 -9.63 -14.16
N ASP A 323 -4.49 -10.70 -13.88
CA ASP A 323 -3.93 -12.02 -13.56
C ASP A 323 -3.09 -12.63 -14.70
N LYS A 324 -3.22 -12.10 -15.92
CA LYS A 324 -2.39 -12.49 -17.06
C LYS A 324 -0.93 -12.07 -16.88
N PHE A 325 -0.68 -10.99 -16.13
CA PHE A 325 0.63 -10.42 -15.87
C PHE A 325 0.99 -10.58 -14.39
N PHE A 326 0.87 -9.53 -13.59
CA PHE A 326 1.29 -9.57 -12.19
C PHE A 326 0.15 -9.90 -11.22
N GLY A 327 -1.12 -9.67 -11.63
CA GLY A 327 -2.31 -9.94 -10.81
C GLY A 327 -2.30 -9.19 -9.48
N LYS A 328 -2.85 -7.97 -9.40
CA LYS A 328 -2.83 -7.13 -8.18
C LYS A 328 -3.37 -7.88 -6.95
N ASN A 329 -4.46 -8.61 -7.11
CA ASN A 329 -5.11 -9.35 -6.01
C ASN A 329 -4.63 -10.80 -5.89
N SER A 330 -3.72 -11.25 -6.75
CA SER A 330 -3.18 -12.61 -6.65
C SER A 330 -2.27 -12.74 -5.42
N PHE A 331 -2.39 -13.88 -4.72
CA PHE A 331 -1.55 -14.18 -3.56
C PHE A 331 -0.09 -14.29 -3.97
N ILE A 332 0.75 -13.56 -3.26
CA ILE A 332 2.20 -13.62 -3.41
C ILE A 332 2.69 -14.73 -2.49
N ARG A 333 3.20 -15.81 -3.08
CA ARG A 333 3.60 -17.03 -2.35
C ARG A 333 5.08 -17.06 -2.03
#